data_AF-A0A0G0I0Q5-F1
#
_entry.id   AF-A0A0G0I0Q5-F1
#
_cell.length_a   1.000
_cell.length_b   1.000
_cell.length_c   1.000
_cell.angle_alpha   90.00
_cell.angle_beta   90.00
_cell.angle_gamma   90.00
#
_symmetry.space_group_name_H-M   'P 1'
#
loop_
_entity.id
_entity.type
_entity.pdbx_description
1 polymer ?
#
loop_
_entity_poly.entity_id
_entity_poly.type
_entity_poly.pdbx_seq_one_letter_code
_entity_poly.pdbx_strand_id
1 'polypeptide(L)'
;MSGTIQQPEMYELQRRYLERQACVVAVRKADLPPILKAETEQFIRRNVLPDCGRVPPNCLKAFMIKTTQRMGLADLVPYVKTLFRAEVGFRGYYLDNGKLFHINTVNNQRQIP
;
A
#
# COMPACT_ATOMS: atom_id res chain seq x y z
N MET A 1 -3.90 27.08 29.21
CA MET A 1 -2.90 27.39 28.17
C MET A 1 -3.17 26.48 26.99
N SER A 2 -4.02 26.93 26.06
CA SER A 2 -4.36 26.19 24.85
C SER A 2 -3.21 26.36 23.87
N GLY A 3 -2.36 25.33 23.76
CA GLY A 3 -1.28 25.30 22.79
C GLY A 3 -1.85 25.17 21.38
N THR A 4 -1.87 26.26 20.63
CA THR A 4 -2.14 26.25 19.20
C THR A 4 -0.99 25.53 18.52
N ILE A 5 -1.13 24.23 18.25
CA ILE A 5 -0.15 23.49 17.45
C ILE A 5 -0.11 24.19 16.09
N GLN A 6 1.06 24.76 15.76
CA GLN A 6 1.26 25.49 14.52
C GLN A 6 1.14 24.48 13.37
N GLN A 7 0.23 24.77 12.42
CA GLN A 7 -0.04 23.98 11.20
C GLN A 7 1.17 23.31 10.52
N PRO A 8 2.38 23.92 10.43
CA PRO A 8 3.57 23.25 9.89
C PRO A 8 4.00 21.97 10.64
N GLU A 9 3.90 21.92 11.97
CA GLU A 9 4.33 20.75 12.75
C GLU A 9 3.42 19.54 12.52
N MET A 10 2.12 19.77 12.37
CA MET A 10 1.13 18.74 12.06
C MET A 10 1.37 18.13 10.67
N TYR A 11 1.73 18.97 9.69
CA TYR A 11 2.02 18.52 8.34
C TYR A 11 3.27 17.62 8.28
N GLU A 12 4.35 18.00 8.97
CA GLU A 12 5.56 17.19 9.03
C GLU A 12 5.33 15.84 9.72
N LEU A 13 4.53 15.83 10.79
CA LEU A 13 4.20 14.61 11.50
C LEU A 13 3.36 13.65 10.62
N GLN A 14 2.34 14.17 9.93
CA GLN A 14 1.55 13.39 8.98
C GLN A 14 2.42 12.80 7.87
N ARG A 15 3.35 13.58 7.33
CA ARG A 15 4.29 13.13 6.30
C ARG A 15 5.18 11.98 6.80
N ARG A 16 5.71 12.08 8.02
CA ARG A 16 6.50 11.00 8.63
C ARG A 16 5.70 9.72 8.82
N TYR A 17 4.43 9.81 9.22
CA TYR A 17 3.57 8.63 9.34
C TYR A 17 3.31 7.96 7.99
N LEU A 18 3.02 8.75 6.97
CA LEU A 18 2.79 8.27 5.62
C LEU A 18 4.03 7.57 5.05
N GLU A 19 5.21 8.19 5.20
CA GLU A 19 6.48 7.65 4.69
C GLU A 19 6.90 6.34 5.37
N ARG A 20 6.40 6.07 6.58
CA ARG A 20 6.65 4.83 7.33
C ARG A 20 5.58 3.76 7.10
N GLN A 21 4.48 4.09 6.43
CA GLN A 21 3.38 3.15 6.27
C GLN A 21 3.77 2.02 5.30
N ALA A 22 3.68 0.76 5.77
CA ALA A 22 4.18 -0.41 5.03
C ALA A 22 3.66 -0.51 3.59
N CYS A 23 2.37 -0.28 3.34
CA CYS A 23 1.81 -0.31 1.99
C CYS A 23 2.35 0.81 1.08
N VAL A 24 2.59 2.00 1.63
CA VAL A 24 3.19 3.13 0.88
C VAL A 24 4.64 2.82 0.54
N VAL A 25 5.40 2.30 1.51
CA VAL A 25 6.79 1.87 1.29
C VAL A 25 6.87 0.77 0.23
N ALA A 26 6.00 -0.24 0.32
CA ALA A 26 5.95 -1.34 -0.64
C ALA A 26 5.71 -0.83 -2.07
N VAL A 27 4.73 0.05 -2.26
CA VAL A 27 4.42 0.66 -3.56
C VAL A 27 5.59 1.50 -4.09
N ARG A 28 6.21 2.32 -3.23
CA ARG A 28 7.33 3.19 -3.64
C ARG A 28 8.58 2.41 -4.02
N LYS A 29 8.83 1.27 -3.36
CA LYS A 29 9.95 0.37 -3.66
C LYS A 29 9.67 -0.59 -4.80
N ALA A 30 8.40 -0.84 -5.13
CA ALA A 30 8.03 -1.75 -6.21
C ALA A 30 8.51 -1.25 -7.58
N ASP A 31 8.90 -2.22 -8.40
CA ASP A 31 9.19 -2.00 -9.82
C ASP A 31 7.87 -2.04 -10.58
N LEU A 32 7.27 -0.86 -10.72
CA LEU A 32 5.98 -0.67 -11.37
C LEU A 32 6.17 0.26 -12.57
N PRO A 33 5.36 0.09 -13.64
CA PRO A 33 5.34 1.02 -14.74
C PRO A 33 5.23 2.48 -14.25
N PRO A 34 6.04 3.42 -14.76
CA PRO A 34 6.07 4.79 -14.26
C PRO A 34 4.70 5.46 -14.20
N ILE A 35 3.84 5.18 -15.18
CA ILE A 35 2.48 5.72 -15.24
C ILE A 35 1.59 5.21 -14.08
N LEU A 36 1.68 3.93 -13.74
CA LEU A 36 0.95 3.35 -12.61
C LEU A 36 1.48 3.91 -11.29
N LYS A 37 2.79 4.10 -11.18
CA LYS A 37 3.43 4.69 -10.00
C LYS A 37 2.99 6.13 -9.78
N ALA A 38 2.91 6.93 -10.86
CA ALA A 38 2.43 8.32 -10.81
C ALA A 38 0.96 8.43 -10.37
N GLU A 39 0.07 7.63 -10.96
CA GLU A 39 -1.36 7.58 -10.56
C GLU A 39 -1.50 7.16 -9.10
N THR A 40 -0.70 6.19 -8.65
CA THR A 40 -0.74 5.70 -7.27
C THR A 40 -0.25 6.76 -6.28
N GLU A 41 0.83 7.48 -6.58
CA GLU A 41 1.28 8.60 -5.75
C GLU A 41 0.24 9.74 -5.71
N GLN A 42 -0.46 9.99 -6.81
CA GLN A 42 -1.56 10.97 -6.81
C GLN A 42 -2.72 10.52 -5.91
N PHE A 43 -3.09 9.25 -5.95
CA PHE A 43 -4.08 8.69 -5.05
C PHE A 43 -3.64 8.81 -3.58
N ILE A 44 -2.40 8.44 -3.27
CA ILE A 44 -1.85 8.53 -1.90
C ILE A 44 -1.97 9.97 -1.38
N ARG A 45 -1.48 10.96 -2.14
CA ARG A 45 -1.53 12.37 -1.74
C ARG A 45 -2.94 12.89 -1.48
N ARG A 46 -3.93 12.42 -2.24
CA ARG A 46 -5.33 12.85 -2.12
C ARG A 46 -6.10 12.18 -0.99
N ASN A 47 -5.64 11.02 -0.53
CA ASN A 47 -6.37 10.17 0.41
C ASN A 47 -5.62 9.96 1.73
N VAL A 48 -4.69 10.87 2.07
CA VAL A 48 -4.10 10.93 3.41
C VAL A 48 -5.17 11.42 4.37
N LEU A 49 -5.47 10.62 5.39
CA LEU A 49 -6.41 11.00 6.44
C LEU A 49 -5.79 12.08 7.33
N PRO A 50 -6.49 13.20 7.59
CA PRO A 50 -5.93 14.33 8.34
C PRO A 50 -5.72 14.06 9.83
N ASP A 51 -6.43 13.08 10.38
CA ASP A 51 -6.37 12.69 11.79
C ASP A 51 -5.11 11.87 12.12
N CYS A 52 -4.72 10.96 11.24
CA CYS A 52 -3.66 9.98 11.50
C CYS A 52 -2.50 10.03 10.49
N GLY A 53 -2.60 10.83 9.43
CA GLY A 53 -1.55 10.96 8.41
C GLY A 53 -1.31 9.69 7.60
N ARG A 54 -2.32 8.81 7.47
CA ARG A 54 -2.21 7.51 6.79
C ARG A 54 -3.16 7.41 5.61
N VAL A 55 -2.81 6.54 4.65
CA VAL A 55 -3.72 6.15 3.56
C VAL A 55 -4.38 4.81 3.88
N PRO A 56 -5.70 4.62 3.67
CA PRO A 56 -6.34 3.33 3.92
C PRO A 56 -5.75 2.23 2.99
N PRO A 57 -5.13 1.16 3.53
CA PRO A 57 -4.44 0.16 2.71
C PRO A 57 -5.38 -0.57 1.73
N ASN A 58 -6.61 -0.86 2.14
CA ASN A 58 -7.60 -1.52 1.29
C ASN A 58 -8.04 -0.64 0.12
N CYS A 59 -8.21 0.66 0.35
CA CYS A 59 -8.55 1.61 -0.71
C CYS A 59 -7.39 1.76 -1.70
N LEU A 60 -6.15 1.84 -1.20
CA LEU A 60 -4.95 1.89 -2.03
C LEU A 60 -4.80 0.61 -2.87
N LYS A 61 -4.97 -0.57 -2.28
CA LYS A 61 -4.97 -1.87 -2.98
C LYS A 61 -6.02 -1.91 -4.08
N ALA A 62 -7.27 -1.57 -3.75
CA ALA A 62 -8.37 -1.58 -4.72
C ALA A 62 -8.15 -0.59 -5.86
N PHE A 63 -7.64 0.62 -5.56
CA PHE A 63 -7.28 1.62 -6.56
C PHE A 63 -6.21 1.10 -7.51
N MET A 64 -5.12 0.52 -6.99
CA MET A 64 -4.05 0.01 -7.82
C MET A 64 -4.51 -1.14 -8.72
N ILE A 65 -5.29 -2.08 -8.20
CA ILE A 65 -5.83 -3.20 -9.00
C ILE A 65 -6.70 -2.66 -10.15
N LYS A 66 -7.64 -1.77 -9.85
CA LYS A 66 -8.53 -1.19 -10.88
C LYS A 66 -7.75 -0.38 -11.92
N THR A 67 -6.79 0.41 -11.47
CA THR A 67 -5.96 1.25 -12.36
C THR A 67 -5.09 0.40 -13.28
N THR A 68 -4.47 -0.64 -12.73
CA THR A 68 -3.68 -1.63 -13.47
C THR A 68 -4.52 -2.31 -14.55
N GLN A 69 -5.73 -2.76 -14.21
CA GLN A 69 -6.67 -3.34 -15.18
C GLN A 69 -7.09 -2.34 -16.26
N ARG A 70 -7.45 -1.11 -15.87
CA ARG A 70 -7.85 -0.04 -16.79
C ARG A 70 -6.76 0.33 -17.79
N MET A 71 -5.49 0.23 -17.39
CA MET A 71 -4.33 0.51 -18.25
C MET A 71 -3.95 -0.64 -19.19
N GLY A 72 -4.69 -1.76 -19.18
CA GLY A 72 -4.34 -2.93 -19.97
C GLY A 72 -3.18 -3.75 -19.40
N LEU A 73 -2.77 -3.50 -18.16
CA LEU A 73 -1.66 -4.17 -17.47
C LEU A 73 -2.14 -5.33 -16.58
N ALA A 74 -3.18 -6.05 -17.03
CA ALA A 74 -3.88 -7.03 -16.20
C ALA A 74 -2.97 -8.17 -15.68
N ASP A 75 -1.90 -8.47 -16.40
CA ASP A 75 -0.82 -9.39 -16.06
C ASP A 75 -0.05 -8.98 -14.79
N LEU A 76 0.01 -7.69 -14.46
CA LEU A 76 0.64 -7.17 -13.25
C LEU A 76 -0.27 -7.22 -12.02
N VAL A 77 -1.56 -7.51 -12.17
CA VAL A 77 -2.51 -7.54 -11.03
C VAL A 77 -2.09 -8.51 -9.92
N PRO A 78 -1.61 -9.74 -10.19
CA PRO A 78 -1.09 -10.63 -9.15
C PRO A 78 0.07 -10.01 -8.38
N TYR A 79 1.01 -9.37 -9.07
CA TYR A 79 2.14 -8.68 -8.46
C TYR A 79 1.69 -7.49 -7.60
N VAL A 80 0.76 -6.67 -8.11
CA VAL A 80 0.16 -5.57 -7.32
C VAL A 80 -0.48 -6.10 -6.05
N LYS A 81 -1.21 -7.23 -6.10
CA LYS A 81 -1.79 -7.86 -4.90
C LYS A 81 -0.72 -8.29 -3.90
N THR A 82 0.46 -8.75 -4.36
CA THR A 82 1.53 -9.16 -3.44
C THR A 82 2.13 -7.98 -2.68
N LEU A 83 2.10 -6.75 -3.21
CA LEU A 83 2.56 -5.56 -2.50
C LEU A 83 1.77 -5.27 -1.21
N PHE A 84 0.53 -5.75 -1.13
CA PHE A 84 -0.35 -5.58 0.03
C PHE A 84 -0.47 -6.83 0.88
N ARG A 85 0.26 -7.91 0.54
CA ARG A 85 0.48 -9.04 1.44
C ARG A 85 1.54 -8.59 2.44
N ALA A 86 1.11 -7.82 3.43
CA ALA A 86 2.04 -7.17 4.32
C ALA A 86 2.97 -8.19 4.99
N GLU A 87 4.28 -8.03 4.90
CA GLU A 87 5.24 -8.67 5.82
C GLU A 87 5.01 -8.13 7.24
N VAL A 88 3.87 -8.48 7.84
CA VAL A 88 3.65 -8.39 9.29
C VAL A 88 4.14 -9.71 9.84
N GLY A 89 5.44 -9.94 9.64
CA GLY A 89 6.08 -11.21 9.88
C GLY A 89 6.28 -11.45 11.37
N PHE A 90 5.25 -11.96 12.04
CA PHE A 90 5.52 -13.03 12.98
C PHE A 90 5.73 -14.29 12.14
N ARG A 91 6.93 -14.87 12.15
CA ARG A 91 7.23 -16.25 11.66
C ARG A 91 6.55 -16.67 10.34
N GLY A 92 6.70 -15.91 9.27
CA GLY A 92 6.19 -16.32 7.95
C GLY A 92 4.68 -16.19 7.76
N TYR A 93 4.01 -15.32 8.51
CA TYR A 93 2.61 -14.97 8.33
C TYR A 93 2.43 -13.55 7.78
N TYR A 94 1.34 -13.32 7.03
CA TYR A 94 0.90 -12.00 6.58
C TYR A 94 -0.61 -11.83 6.79
N LEU A 95 -1.07 -10.60 7.02
CA LEU A 95 -2.49 -10.26 7.05
C LEU A 95 -2.95 -9.80 5.67
N ASP A 96 -4.01 -10.40 5.16
CA ASP A 96 -4.71 -9.94 3.95
C ASP A 96 -6.23 -9.92 4.21
N ASN A 97 -6.84 -8.75 4.06
CA ASN A 97 -8.26 -8.52 4.36
C ASN A 97 -8.71 -9.01 5.76
N GLY A 98 -7.86 -8.84 6.78
CA GLY A 98 -8.16 -9.28 8.15
C GLY A 98 -8.04 -10.79 8.39
N LYS A 99 -7.66 -11.56 7.37
CA LYS A 99 -7.33 -12.98 7.50
C LYS A 99 -5.82 -13.16 7.54
N LEU A 100 -5.35 -14.05 8.41
CA LEU A 100 -3.93 -14.40 8.55
C LEU A 100 -3.58 -15.53 7.57
N PHE A 101 -2.54 -15.36 6.79
CA PHE A 101 -2.05 -16.32 5.79
C PHE A 101 -0.60 -16.69 6.06
N HIS A 102 -0.19 -17.91 5.76
CA HIS A 102 1.20 -18.37 5.88
C HIS A 102 1.89 -18.37 4.51
N ILE A 103 3.16 -17.95 4.46
CA ILE A 103 3.93 -17.78 3.21
C ILE A 103 4.03 -19.08 2.40
N ASN A 104 4.11 -20.25 3.05
CA ASN A 104 4.20 -21.54 2.35
C ASN A 104 2.91 -21.96 1.65
N THR A 105 1.75 -21.40 2.01
CA THR A 105 0.47 -21.79 1.42
C THR A 105 0.26 -21.19 0.02
N VAL A 106 0.98 -20.12 -0.30
CA VAL A 106 0.74 -19.32 -1.52
C VAL A 106 1.74 -19.62 -2.63
N ASN A 107 2.91 -20.15 -2.28
CA ASN A 107 3.89 -20.61 -3.27
C ASN A 107 3.50 -21.94 -3.94
N ASN A 108 2.53 -22.67 -3.39
CA ASN A 108 2.05 -23.93 -3.97
C ASN A 108 0.98 -23.78 -5.07
N GLN A 109 0.70 -22.55 -5.52
CA GLN A 109 -0.12 -22.29 -6.72
C GLN A 109 0.72 -21.92 -7.97
N ARG A 110 2.04 -22.12 -7.91
CA ARG A 110 2.91 -22.14 -9.10
C ARG A 110 3.58 -23.50 -9.23
N GLN A 111 2.78 -24.54 -9.44
CA GLN A 111 3.21 -25.68 -10.24
C GLN A 111 2.39 -25.63 -11.53
N ILE A 112 3.02 -25.10 -12.57
CA ILE A 112 2.63 -25.30 -13.97
C ILE A 112 3.06 -26.73 -14.32
N PRO A 113 2.13 -27.56 -14.79
CA PRO A 113 2.26 -28.09 -16.14
C PRO A 113 1.36 -27.34 -17.13
#